data_AF-A0A3D4ILF1-F1
#
_entry.id   AF-A0A3D4ILF1-F1
#
_cell.length_a   1.000
_cell.length_b   1.000
_cell.length_c   1.000
_cell.angle_alpha   90.00
_cell.angle_beta   90.00
_cell.angle_gamma   90.00
#
_symmetry.space_group_name_H-M   'P 1'
#
loop_
_entity.id
_entity.type
_entity.pdbx_description
1 polymer ?
#
loop_
_entity_poly.entity_id
_entity_poly.type
_entity_poly.pdbx_seq_one_letter_code
_entity_poly.pdbx_strand_id
1 'polypeptide(L)'
;MNKFLVFLLLLQSGQLFAQARLRKLPGTINHPAINVSAPYISLDGNTLVFISDNSDENQLTMFYTTKKDAVNWKEPVMMPKTVNNRLNYLHGFALSADGKSLYLSSLKSGGLGGFDILVSQLKGAIWSEPINLGLPINSLGQEACPSLAPDESALY
;
A
#
# COMPACT_ATOMS: atom_id res chain seq x y z
N MET A 1 -11.52 -61.87 35.69
CA MET A 1 -11.34 -60.86 36.76
C MET A 1 -10.55 -59.69 36.18
N ASN A 2 -11.08 -58.48 36.35
CA ASN A 2 -10.80 -57.23 35.62
C ASN A 2 -9.32 -56.86 35.40
N LYS A 3 -8.99 -56.46 34.17
CA LYS A 3 -7.88 -55.53 33.89
C LYS A 3 -8.50 -54.23 33.37
N PHE A 4 -8.53 -53.21 34.23
CA PHE A 4 -8.85 -51.84 33.84
C PHE A 4 -7.69 -51.28 33.01
N LEU A 5 -7.98 -50.83 31.79
CA LEU A 5 -7.05 -50.06 30.96
C LEU A 5 -7.33 -48.58 31.21
N VAL A 6 -6.41 -47.88 31.89
CA VAL A 6 -6.48 -46.44 32.11
C VAL A 6 -5.85 -45.75 30.90
N PHE A 7 -6.65 -45.02 30.11
CA PHE A 7 -6.14 -44.11 29.09
C PHE A 7 -5.75 -42.79 29.77
N LEU A 8 -4.46 -42.52 29.85
CA LEU A 8 -3.94 -41.22 30.27
C LEU A 8 -3.94 -40.27 29.05
N LEU A 9 -4.96 -39.42 28.95
CA LEU A 9 -5.00 -38.32 27.99
C LEU A 9 -4.06 -37.21 28.50
N LEU A 10 -2.84 -37.17 27.96
CA LEU A 10 -1.95 -36.02 28.10
C LEU A 10 -2.51 -34.87 27.25
N LEU A 11 -3.35 -34.03 27.87
CA LEU A 11 -3.60 -32.68 27.38
C LEU A 11 -2.30 -31.89 27.54
N GLN A 12 -1.44 -31.92 26.52
CA GLN A 12 -0.44 -30.88 26.36
C GLN A 12 -1.21 -29.59 26.09
N SER A 13 -1.40 -28.79 27.14
CA SER A 13 -1.80 -27.39 27.02
C SER A 13 -0.64 -26.64 26.36
N GLY A 14 -0.53 -26.79 25.05
CA GLY A 14 0.25 -25.87 24.24
C GLY A 14 -0.44 -24.51 24.37
N GLN A 15 0.08 -23.68 25.26
CA GLN A 15 -0.07 -22.24 25.09
C GLN A 15 0.61 -21.90 23.76
N LEU A 16 -0.16 -22.03 22.67
CA LEU A 16 0.16 -21.42 21.41
C LEU A 16 0.01 -19.93 21.65
N PHE A 17 1.07 -19.32 22.20
CA PHE A 17 1.23 -17.89 22.13
C PHE A 17 1.15 -17.54 20.66
N ALA A 18 0.08 -16.84 20.28
CA ALA A 18 -0.06 -16.19 19.00
C ALA A 18 1.05 -15.13 18.91
N GLN A 19 2.28 -15.56 18.66
CA GLN A 19 3.31 -14.66 18.20
C GLN A 19 2.79 -14.13 16.87
N ALA A 20 2.52 -12.83 16.82
CA ALA A 20 1.99 -12.19 15.63
C ALA A 20 2.84 -12.63 14.43
N ARG A 21 2.20 -13.02 13.31
CA ARG A 21 2.86 -13.39 12.04
C ARG A 21 3.55 -12.18 11.38
N LEU A 22 4.08 -11.26 12.19
CA LEU A 22 4.83 -10.10 11.75
C LEU A 22 6.15 -10.59 11.20
N ARG A 23 6.48 -10.11 10.01
CA ARG A 23 7.70 -10.46 9.33
C ARG A 23 8.28 -9.21 8.70
N LYS A 24 9.58 -9.03 8.89
CA LYS A 24 10.31 -7.94 8.23
C LYS A 24 10.21 -8.11 6.71
N LEU A 25 9.92 -7.03 6.00
CA LEU A 25 10.01 -7.02 4.54
C LEU A 25 11.47 -7.21 4.09
N PRO A 26 11.70 -7.77 2.88
CA PRO A 26 13.04 -7.95 2.33
C PRO A 26 13.89 -6.67 2.37
N GLY A 27 15.21 -6.84 2.42
CA GLY A 27 16.17 -5.73 2.46
C GLY A 27 16.08 -4.79 1.26
N THR A 28 15.51 -5.22 0.14
CA THR A 28 15.26 -4.39 -1.05
C THR A 28 14.13 -3.39 -0.87
N ILE A 29 13.28 -3.58 0.15
CA ILE A 29 12.22 -2.65 0.56
C ILE A 29 12.58 -1.96 1.88
N ASN A 30 13.14 -2.71 2.83
CA ASN A 30 13.45 -2.23 4.18
C ASN A 30 14.96 -2.38 4.45
N HIS A 31 15.75 -1.46 3.88
CA HIS A 31 17.21 -1.39 4.03
C HIS A 31 17.61 -0.30 5.04
N PRO A 32 18.62 -0.53 5.92
CA PRO A 32 19.07 0.48 6.88
C PRO A 32 19.78 1.70 6.25
N ALA A 33 20.17 1.62 4.98
CA ALA A 33 20.89 2.69 4.27
C ALA A 33 20.01 3.52 3.33
N ILE A 34 18.69 3.29 3.31
CA ILE A 34 17.75 4.06 2.50
C ILE A 34 16.65 4.62 3.41
N ASN A 35 16.14 5.79 3.09
CA ASN A 35 14.95 6.31 3.72
C ASN A 35 13.72 5.74 3.03
N VAL A 36 12.77 5.25 3.83
CA VAL A 36 11.45 4.82 3.36
C VAL A 36 10.37 5.43 4.22
N SER A 37 9.29 5.88 3.61
CA SER A 37 8.16 6.52 4.30
C SER A 37 6.83 6.25 3.60
N ALA A 38 5.74 6.57 4.30
CA ALA A 38 4.36 6.46 3.83
C ALA A 38 4.02 5.10 3.15
N PRO A 39 4.32 3.92 3.73
CA PRO A 39 3.96 2.67 3.10
C PRO A 39 2.44 2.47 3.08
N TYR A 40 1.91 1.96 1.97
CA TYR A 40 0.53 1.50 1.84
C TYR A 40 0.51 0.13 1.18
N ILE A 41 -0.05 -0.88 1.87
CA ILE A 41 -0.24 -2.23 1.34
C ILE A 41 -1.71 -2.39 0.94
N SER A 42 -1.97 -2.91 -0.26
CA SER A 42 -3.34 -3.22 -0.72
C SER A 42 -4.02 -4.23 0.22
N LEU A 43 -5.35 -4.22 0.24
CA LEU A 43 -6.11 -5.07 1.18
C LEU A 43 -5.88 -6.56 0.95
N ASP A 44 -5.74 -6.97 -0.31
CA ASP A 44 -5.35 -8.35 -0.67
C ASP A 44 -3.91 -8.70 -0.26
N GLY A 45 -3.15 -7.71 0.19
CA GLY A 45 -1.78 -7.83 0.67
C GLY A 45 -0.75 -8.01 -0.44
N ASN A 46 -1.10 -7.85 -1.72
CA ASN A 46 -0.25 -8.23 -2.85
C ASN A 46 0.53 -7.07 -3.47
N THR A 47 0.14 -5.83 -3.21
CA THR A 47 0.78 -4.63 -3.75
C THR A 47 1.19 -3.70 -2.61
N LEU A 48 2.40 -3.15 -2.68
CA LEU A 48 2.91 -2.16 -1.75
C LEU A 48 3.36 -0.94 -2.55
N VAL A 49 2.91 0.23 -2.13
CA VAL A 49 3.40 1.53 -2.58
C VAL A 49 4.06 2.24 -1.40
N PHE A 50 5.17 2.92 -1.63
CA PHE A 50 5.91 3.64 -0.60
C PHE A 50 6.77 4.74 -1.23
N ILE A 51 7.24 5.67 -0.41
CA ILE A 51 8.19 6.70 -0.81
C ILE A 51 9.59 6.29 -0.36
N SER A 52 10.59 6.48 -1.22
CA SER A 52 11.99 6.24 -0.89
C SER A 52 12.93 7.22 -1.58
N ASP A 53 14.08 7.49 -0.97
CA ASP A 53 15.19 8.23 -1.57
C ASP A 53 16.13 7.33 -2.38
N ASN A 54 15.85 6.02 -2.49
CA ASN A 54 16.61 5.08 -3.33
C ASN A 54 16.32 5.26 -4.83
N SER A 55 16.40 6.50 -5.31
CA SER A 55 16.21 6.91 -6.70
C SER A 55 17.53 7.33 -7.34
N ASP A 56 17.56 7.40 -8.68
CA ASP A 56 18.75 7.74 -9.45
C ASP A 56 19.40 9.08 -9.01
N GLU A 57 18.60 10.01 -8.48
CA GLU A 57 19.02 11.35 -8.06
C GLU A 57 19.00 11.55 -6.53
N ASN A 58 18.85 10.48 -5.74
CA ASN A 58 18.64 10.54 -4.28
C ASN A 58 17.47 11.44 -3.85
N GLN A 59 16.48 11.63 -4.73
CA GLN A 59 15.25 12.36 -4.44
C GLN A 59 14.19 11.41 -3.88
N LEU A 60 13.36 11.92 -2.98
CA LEU A 60 12.18 11.19 -2.50
C LEU A 60 11.23 10.96 -3.67
N THR A 61 11.07 9.70 -4.06
CA THR A 61 10.19 9.27 -5.15
C THR A 61 9.31 8.12 -4.71
N MET A 62 8.17 7.94 -5.38
CA MET A 62 7.27 6.84 -5.11
C MET A 62 7.72 5.59 -5.87
N PHE A 63 7.68 4.47 -5.18
CA PHE A 63 7.94 3.14 -5.71
C PHE A 63 6.71 2.25 -5.50
N TYR A 64 6.61 1.20 -6.32
CA TYR A 64 5.70 0.10 -6.04
C TYR A 64 6.40 -1.25 -6.17
N THR A 65 5.88 -2.24 -5.47
CA THR A 65 6.28 -3.64 -5.63
C THR A 65 5.07 -4.55 -5.46
N THR A 66 5.16 -5.75 -6.02
CA THR A 66 4.15 -6.80 -5.89
C THR A 66 4.75 -8.04 -5.24
N LYS A 67 3.92 -8.79 -4.51
CA LYS A 67 4.30 -10.11 -4.02
C LYS A 67 4.70 -11.01 -5.19
N LYS A 68 5.80 -11.72 -5.00
CA LYS A 68 6.26 -12.79 -5.88
C LYS A 68 5.67 -14.14 -5.45
N ASP A 69 5.56 -14.35 -4.14
CA ASP A 69 4.93 -15.52 -3.53
C ASP A 69 4.46 -15.18 -2.09
N ALA A 70 4.11 -16.19 -1.29
CA ALA A 70 3.60 -16.00 0.07
C ALA A 70 4.53 -15.17 0.97
N VAL A 71 5.83 -15.20 0.70
CA VAL A 71 6.86 -14.58 1.53
C VAL A 71 7.71 -13.56 0.75
N ASN A 72 7.93 -13.73 -0.54
CA ASN A 72 8.83 -12.86 -1.29
C ASN A 72 8.08 -11.74 -2.00
N TRP A 73 8.74 -10.60 -2.10
CA TRP A 73 8.32 -9.46 -2.92
C TRP A 73 9.28 -9.33 -4.11
N LYS A 74 8.80 -8.75 -5.20
CA LYS A 74 9.66 -8.38 -6.33
C LYS A 74 10.51 -7.16 -5.96
N GLU A 75 11.54 -6.90 -6.76
CA GLU A 75 12.27 -5.63 -6.66
C GLU A 75 11.32 -4.44 -6.83
N PRO A 76 11.42 -3.40 -5.99
CA PRO A 76 10.65 -2.18 -6.18
C PRO A 76 10.94 -1.51 -7.52
N VAL A 77 9.87 -1.05 -8.16
CA VAL A 77 9.92 -0.32 -9.42
C VAL A 77 9.54 1.12 -9.12
N MET A 78 10.38 2.06 -9.56
CA MET A 78 10.08 3.48 -9.48
C MET A 78 8.80 3.78 -10.27
N MET A 79 7.89 4.55 -9.69
CA MET A 79 6.69 5.02 -10.39
C MET A 79 7.08 5.91 -11.59
N PRO A 80 6.25 5.94 -12.65
CA PRO A 80 6.50 6.82 -13.79
C PRO A 80 6.48 8.30 -13.37
N LYS A 81 7.18 9.14 -14.14
CA LYS A 81 7.24 10.60 -13.90
C LYS A 81 5.85 11.26 -13.83
N THR A 82 4.86 10.70 -14.52
CA THR A 82 3.46 11.17 -14.46
C THR A 82 2.86 11.10 -13.05
N VAL A 83 3.31 10.16 -12.23
CA VAL A 83 2.96 10.04 -10.80
C VAL A 83 3.95 10.84 -9.95
N ASN A 84 5.26 10.65 -10.15
CA ASN A 84 6.29 11.27 -9.30
C ASN A 84 6.36 12.80 -9.38
N ASN A 85 5.90 13.42 -10.48
CA ASN A 85 5.81 14.89 -10.57
C ASN A 85 4.70 15.50 -9.69
N ARG A 86 3.94 14.68 -8.95
CA ARG A 86 2.88 15.12 -8.03
C ARG A 86 3.32 15.12 -6.57
N LEU A 87 4.52 14.65 -6.25
CA LEU A 87 4.98 14.42 -4.88
C LEU A 87 5.15 15.69 -4.05
N ASN A 88 5.54 16.82 -4.67
CA ASN A 88 5.69 18.10 -3.98
C ASN A 88 4.38 18.62 -3.35
N TYR A 89 3.24 18.06 -3.75
CA TYR A 89 1.91 18.42 -3.28
C TYR A 89 1.14 17.19 -2.78
N LEU A 90 1.83 16.13 -2.38
CA LEU A 90 1.19 14.91 -1.91
C LEU A 90 0.81 15.03 -0.44
N HIS A 91 -0.48 14.99 -0.15
CA HIS A 91 -0.98 14.96 1.24
C HIS A 91 -1.41 13.56 1.69
N GLY A 92 -1.33 12.56 0.82
CA GLY A 92 -1.59 11.16 1.16
C GLY A 92 -1.99 10.37 -0.07
N PHE A 93 -1.98 9.04 0.08
CA PHE A 93 -2.40 8.11 -0.95
C PHE A 93 -2.91 6.80 -0.37
N ALA A 94 -3.73 6.11 -1.16
CA ALA A 94 -4.26 4.80 -0.86
C ALA A 94 -4.34 3.92 -2.11
N LEU A 95 -4.27 2.61 -1.91
CA LEU A 95 -4.50 1.63 -2.97
C LEU A 95 -5.93 1.09 -2.92
N SER A 96 -6.44 0.70 -4.09
CA SER A 96 -7.59 -0.21 -4.18
C SER A 96 -7.33 -1.52 -3.45
N ALA A 97 -8.39 -2.24 -3.11
CA ALA A 97 -8.33 -3.52 -2.42
C ALA A 97 -7.46 -4.54 -3.16
N ASP A 98 -7.50 -4.53 -4.50
CA ASP A 98 -6.71 -5.38 -5.39
C ASP A 98 -5.34 -4.78 -5.77
N GLY A 99 -5.02 -3.57 -5.28
CA GLY A 99 -3.77 -2.88 -5.54
C GLY A 99 -3.56 -2.35 -6.96
N LYS A 100 -4.59 -2.32 -7.81
CA LYS A 100 -4.48 -1.84 -9.22
C LYS A 100 -4.87 -0.38 -9.43
N SER A 101 -5.43 0.29 -8.44
CA SER A 101 -5.70 1.73 -8.47
C SER A 101 -4.98 2.41 -7.33
N LEU A 102 -4.34 3.53 -7.63
CA LEU A 102 -3.66 4.40 -6.67
C LEU A 102 -4.41 5.71 -6.63
N TYR A 103 -5.00 6.01 -5.48
CA TYR A 103 -5.64 7.28 -5.18
C TYR A 103 -4.61 8.19 -4.52
N LEU A 104 -4.45 9.39 -5.04
CA LEU A 104 -3.49 10.37 -4.55
C LEU A 104 -4.12 11.75 -4.44
N SER A 105 -3.84 12.44 -3.34
CA SER A 105 -4.19 13.84 -3.19
C SER A 105 -3.09 14.73 -3.78
N SER A 106 -3.43 15.67 -4.67
CA SER A 106 -2.46 16.59 -5.26
C SER A 106 -3.07 17.94 -5.64
N LEU A 107 -2.30 19.01 -5.44
CA LEU A 107 -2.59 20.35 -5.93
C LEU A 107 -2.14 20.46 -7.40
N LYS A 108 -3.05 20.21 -8.34
CA LYS A 108 -2.79 20.36 -9.78
C LYS A 108 -3.45 21.63 -10.31
N SER A 109 -2.72 22.39 -11.13
CA SER A 109 -3.32 23.46 -11.93
C SER A 109 -4.46 22.90 -12.81
N GLY A 110 -5.65 23.48 -12.69
CA GLY A 110 -6.87 22.99 -13.36
C GLY A 110 -7.67 21.95 -12.57
N GLY A 111 -7.41 21.79 -11.27
CA GLY A 111 -8.28 21.07 -10.34
C GLY A 111 -9.61 21.79 -10.07
N LEU A 112 -10.50 21.14 -9.29
CA LEU A 112 -11.78 21.69 -8.86
C LEU A 112 -11.64 22.66 -7.70
N GLY A 113 -10.82 22.31 -6.71
CA GLY A 113 -10.56 23.12 -5.52
C GLY A 113 -9.07 23.31 -5.25
N GLY A 114 -8.70 23.18 -3.99
CA GLY A 114 -7.30 23.11 -3.54
C GLY A 114 -6.70 21.75 -3.87
N PHE A 115 -6.52 20.90 -2.86
CA PHE A 115 -6.11 19.53 -3.10
C PHE A 115 -7.28 18.72 -3.63
N ASP A 116 -7.06 18.00 -4.72
CA ASP A 116 -8.05 17.10 -5.28
C ASP A 116 -7.55 15.65 -5.18
N ILE A 117 -8.48 14.70 -5.14
CA ILE A 117 -8.18 13.28 -5.33
C ILE A 117 -8.08 12.96 -6.84
N LEU A 118 -6.96 12.34 -7.20
CA LEU A 118 -6.70 11.77 -8.52
C LEU A 118 -6.54 10.26 -8.41
N VAL A 119 -6.82 9.54 -9.49
CA VAL A 119 -6.62 8.10 -9.60
C VAL A 119 -5.66 7.76 -10.73
N SER A 120 -4.66 6.94 -10.43
CA SER A 120 -3.81 6.26 -11.42
C SER A 120 -4.11 4.77 -11.43
N GLN A 121 -4.15 4.14 -12.60
CA GLN A 121 -4.43 2.72 -12.74
C GLN A 121 -3.20 1.97 -13.24
N LEU A 122 -2.95 0.78 -12.67
CA LEU A 122 -1.92 -0.14 -13.13
C LEU A 122 -2.39 -0.87 -14.38
N LYS A 123 -1.80 -0.53 -15.53
CA LYS A 123 -2.04 -1.17 -16.84
C LYS A 123 -0.86 -2.06 -17.19
N GLY A 124 -1.00 -3.36 -16.95
CA GLY A 124 0.11 -4.31 -17.06
C GLY A 124 1.14 -4.06 -15.97
N ALA A 125 2.27 -3.45 -16.31
CA ALA A 125 3.35 -3.09 -15.39
C ALA A 125 3.57 -1.57 -15.27
N ILE A 126 2.68 -0.75 -15.84
CA ILE A 126 2.84 0.70 -15.93
C ILE A 126 1.63 1.38 -15.30
N TRP A 127 1.89 2.30 -14.38
CA TRP A 127 0.87 3.16 -13.81
C TRP A 127 0.50 4.28 -14.78
N SER A 128 -0.79 4.52 -14.97
CA SER A 128 -1.28 5.56 -15.87
C SER A 128 -1.00 6.97 -15.33
N GLU A 129 -1.15 7.99 -16.17
CA GLU A 129 -1.27 9.35 -15.65
C GLU A 129 -2.46 9.45 -14.67
N PRO A 130 -2.29 10.10 -13.50
CA PRO A 130 -3.38 10.35 -12.58
C PRO A 130 -4.47 11.25 -13.19
N ILE A 131 -5.73 10.81 -13.09
CA ILE A 131 -6.90 11.55 -13.57
C ILE A 131 -7.70 12.05 -12.36
N ASN A 132 -8.12 13.31 -12.39
CA ASN A 132 -8.96 13.92 -11.35
C ASN A 132 -10.34 13.22 -11.30
N LEU A 133 -10.81 12.85 -10.11
CA LEU A 133 -12.09 12.13 -9.95
C LEU A 133 -13.33 13.00 -10.13
N GLY A 134 -13.18 14.33 -10.16
CA GLY A 134 -14.29 15.24 -10.33
C GLY A 134 -15.29 15.24 -9.17
N LEU A 135 -16.43 15.91 -9.37
CA LEU A 135 -17.60 15.79 -8.51
C LEU A 135 -18.20 14.37 -8.65
N PRO A 136 -18.78 13.79 -7.58
CA PRO A 136 -18.97 14.38 -6.25
C PRO A 136 -17.82 14.13 -5.27
N ILE A 137 -16.73 13.50 -5.71
CA ILE A 137 -15.60 13.13 -4.83
C ILE A 137 -14.81 14.37 -4.42
N ASN A 138 -14.41 15.18 -5.41
CA ASN A 138 -13.71 16.43 -5.17
C ASN A 138 -14.71 17.57 -5.05
N SER A 139 -14.34 18.59 -4.28
CA SER A 139 -15.14 19.78 -4.05
C SER A 139 -14.37 21.04 -4.43
N LEU A 140 -14.92 22.22 -4.11
CA LEU A 140 -14.16 23.48 -4.20
C LEU A 140 -13.19 23.66 -3.02
N GLY A 141 -13.23 22.73 -2.05
CA GLY A 141 -12.43 22.70 -0.84
C GLY A 141 -11.08 22.00 -1.01
N GLN A 142 -10.71 21.16 -0.04
CA GLN A 142 -9.47 20.39 -0.05
C GLN A 142 -9.74 18.94 0.34
N GLU A 143 -9.43 18.02 -0.57
CA GLU A 143 -9.51 16.58 -0.35
C GLU A 143 -8.10 15.98 -0.26
N ALA A 144 -7.81 15.36 0.88
CA ALA A 144 -6.50 14.88 1.26
C ALA A 144 -6.58 13.55 2.02
N CYS A 145 -5.47 12.83 2.09
CA CYS A 145 -5.37 11.56 2.83
C CYS A 145 -6.46 10.54 2.45
N PRO A 146 -6.64 10.20 1.16
CA PRO A 146 -7.72 9.31 0.75
C PRO A 146 -7.68 7.98 1.50
N SER A 147 -8.84 7.49 1.93
CA SER A 147 -9.01 6.19 2.58
C SER A 147 -10.22 5.46 2.02
N LEU A 148 -10.00 4.29 1.44
CA LEU A 148 -11.07 3.48 0.85
C LEU A 148 -11.68 2.52 1.87
N ALA A 149 -13.00 2.33 1.77
CA ALA A 149 -13.66 1.19 2.39
C ALA A 149 -13.13 -0.12 1.76
N PRO A 150 -13.09 -1.23 2.53
CA PRO A 150 -12.63 -2.53 2.02
C PRO A 150 -13.37 -3.04 0.77
N ASP A 151 -14.65 -2.71 0.64
CA ASP A 151 -15.50 -3.06 -0.50
C ASP A 151 -15.52 -1.98 -1.60
N GLU A 152 -14.72 -0.92 -1.41
CA GLU A 152 -14.56 0.21 -2.33
C GLU A 152 -15.85 1.00 -2.59
N SER A 153 -16.88 0.80 -1.77
CA SER A 153 -18.15 1.52 -1.88
C SER A 153 -18.08 2.98 -1.40
N ALA A 154 -17.03 3.31 -0.64
CA ALA A 154 -16.82 4.63 -0.06
C ALA A 154 -15.34 5.03 -0.06
N LEU A 155 -15.12 6.35 -0.13
CA LEU A 155 -13.84 7.03 -0.01
C LEU A 155 -14.01 8.15 1.03
N TYR A 156 -13.13 8.20 2.02
CA TYR A 156 -12.96 9.32 2.95
C TYR A 156 -11.75 10.15 2.58
#